data_AF-X8CSG1-F1
#
_entry.id   AF-X8CSG1-F1
#
_cell.length_a   1.000
_cell.length_b   1.000
_cell.length_c   1.000
_cell.angle_alpha   90.00
_cell.angle_beta   90.00
_cell.angle_gamma   90.00
#
_symmetry.space_group_name_H-M   'P 1'
#
loop_
_entity.id
_entity.type
_entity.pdbx_description
1 polymer ?
#
loop_
_entity_poly.entity_id
_entity_poly.type
_entity_poly.pdbx_seq_one_letter_code
_entity_poly.pdbx_strand_id
1 'polypeptide(L)'
;MTGATSTDRQAPGAQLVIFDLDGTLTDSAEGIVASFLHALDHIGAPVPPGDLVAQIVGPPMDDTFRSMELGDDAEEAIAAFRAEYGARGGR
;
A
#
# COMPACT_ATOMS: atom_id res chain seq x y z
N MET A 1 46.99 -4.92 -20.04
CA MET A 1 46.58 -3.82 -19.14
C MET A 1 45.20 -3.37 -19.60
N THR A 2 44.12 -4.01 -19.14
CA THR A 2 43.36 -3.82 -17.88
C THR A 2 42.23 -2.78 -18.02
N GLY A 3 40.98 -3.26 -17.88
CA GLY A 3 39.83 -2.55 -17.29
C GLY A 3 38.96 -1.72 -18.25
N ALA A 4 37.65 -1.62 -18.08
CA ALA A 4 36.73 -2.29 -17.15
C ALA A 4 35.33 -2.25 -17.77
N THR A 5 34.60 -3.36 -17.73
CA THR A 5 33.17 -3.42 -18.02
C THR A 5 32.43 -2.70 -16.88
N SER A 6 31.86 -1.52 -17.15
CA SER A 6 30.95 -0.85 -16.22
C SER A 6 29.56 -1.41 -16.44
N THR A 7 29.18 -2.42 -15.65
CA THR A 7 27.79 -2.88 -15.57
C THR A 7 26.99 -1.83 -14.82
N ASP A 8 26.28 -0.99 -15.56
CA ASP A 8 25.23 -0.13 -15.01
C ASP A 8 24.09 -1.04 -14.52
N ARG A 9 24.01 -1.27 -13.20
CA ARG A 9 22.85 -1.88 -12.58
C ARG A 9 21.78 -0.80 -12.50
N GLN A 10 20.95 -0.71 -13.53
CA GLN A 10 19.74 0.10 -13.49
C GLN A 10 18.79 -0.50 -12.45
N ALA A 11 18.58 0.23 -11.35
CA ALA A 11 17.57 -0.11 -10.35
C ALA A 11 16.17 -0.10 -10.99
N PRO A 12 15.25 -1.00 -10.64
CA PRO A 12 13.89 -0.96 -11.17
C PRO A 12 13.26 0.40 -10.85
N GLY A 13 12.75 1.06 -11.90
CA GLY A 13 12.37 2.47 -11.89
C GLY A 13 11.31 2.79 -10.86
N ALA A 14 11.54 3.88 -10.10
CA ALA A 14 10.50 4.47 -9.28
C ALA A 14 9.36 4.95 -10.18
N GLN A 15 8.18 4.35 -10.03
CA GLN A 15 6.97 4.85 -10.66
C GLN A 15 6.53 6.10 -9.89
N LEU A 16 6.84 7.27 -10.46
CA LEU A 16 6.42 8.55 -9.92
C LEU A 16 4.91 8.70 -10.15
N VAL A 17 4.14 8.72 -9.07
CA VAL A 17 2.72 9.06 -9.10
C VAL A 17 2.56 10.46 -8.48
N ILE A 18 2.09 11.42 -9.27
CA ILE A 18 1.77 12.78 -8.80
C ILE A 18 0.24 12.84 -8.64
N PHE A 19 -0.24 13.11 -7.42
CA PHE A 19 -1.66 13.28 -7.10
C PHE A 19 -2.02 14.75 -6.87
N ASP A 20 -3.24 15.13 -7.23
CA ASP A 20 -3.87 16.43 -6.97
C ASP A 20 -4.35 16.54 -5.51
N LEU A 21 -4.01 17.63 -4.82
CA LEU A 21 -3.93 17.69 -3.34
C LEU A 21 -5.22 18.09 -2.62
N ASP A 22 -6.06 19.01 -3.12
CA ASP A 22 -7.01 19.71 -2.22
C ASP A 22 -8.52 19.39 -2.38
N GLY A 23 -8.86 18.16 -2.73
CA GLY A 23 -10.26 17.71 -2.68
C GLY A 23 -10.47 16.22 -2.94
N THR A 24 -9.60 15.62 -3.75
CA THR A 24 -9.64 14.18 -4.05
C THR A 24 -8.80 13.38 -3.05
N LEU A 25 -7.70 13.96 -2.55
CA LEU A 25 -6.74 13.27 -1.68
C LEU A 25 -7.28 13.04 -0.26
N THR A 26 -8.10 13.95 0.28
CA THR A 26 -8.72 13.81 1.61
C THR A 26 -9.75 12.69 1.66
N ASP A 27 -10.68 12.65 0.69
CA ASP A 27 -11.68 11.57 0.56
C ASP A 27 -11.02 10.22 0.23
N SER A 28 -9.92 10.26 -0.55
CA SER A 28 -9.14 9.05 -0.85
C SER A 28 -8.42 8.52 0.39
N ALA A 29 -7.85 9.39 1.24
CA ALA A 29 -7.15 8.96 2.45
C ALA A 29 -8.11 8.28 3.43
N GLU A 30 -9.30 8.84 3.66
CA GLU A 30 -10.32 8.22 4.51
C GLU A 30 -10.78 6.86 3.95
N GLY A 31 -11.03 6.78 2.63
CA GLY A 31 -11.39 5.53 1.97
C GLY A 31 -10.30 4.46 2.06
N ILE A 32 -9.03 4.85 1.88
CA ILE A 32 -7.88 3.95 2.00
C ILE A 32 -7.76 3.43 3.44
N VAL A 33 -7.84 4.31 4.44
CA VAL A 33 -7.80 3.92 5.87
C VAL A 33 -8.93 2.96 6.19
N ALA A 34 -10.17 3.27 5.80
CA ALA A 34 -11.33 2.45 6.11
C ALA A 34 -11.23 1.06 5.46
N SER A 35 -10.80 0.99 4.20
CA SER A 35 -10.61 -0.28 3.50
C SER A 35 -9.44 -1.09 4.07
N PHE A 36 -8.38 -0.43 4.54
CA PHE A 36 -7.26 -1.09 5.20
C PHE A 36 -7.69 -1.71 6.54
N LEU A 37 -8.41 -0.97 7.37
CA LEU A 37 -8.96 -1.48 8.64
C LEU A 37 -9.92 -2.65 8.40
N HIS A 38 -10.76 -2.56 7.37
CA HIS A 38 -11.65 -3.66 6.97
C HIS A 38 -10.88 -4.93 6.63
N ALA A 39 -9.78 -4.82 5.88
CA ALA A 39 -8.94 -5.96 5.54
C ALA A 39 -8.31 -6.64 6.76
N LEU A 40 -7.84 -5.85 7.75
CA LEU A 40 -7.31 -6.40 8.99
C LEU A 40 -8.38 -7.10 9.82
N ASP A 41 -9.56 -6.50 9.96
CA ASP A 41 -10.70 -7.10 10.65
C ASP A 41 -11.13 -8.41 9.99
N HIS A 42 -11.12 -8.46 8.65
CA HIS A 42 -11.47 -9.64 7.87
C HIS A 42 -10.62 -10.87 8.21
N ILE A 43 -9.30 -10.67 8.35
CA ILE A 43 -8.36 -11.75 8.72
C ILE A 43 -8.17 -11.89 10.23
N GLY A 44 -8.87 -11.09 11.05
CA GLY A 44 -8.73 -11.08 12.51
C GLY A 44 -7.38 -10.55 13.02
N ALA A 45 -6.67 -9.75 12.21
CA ALA A 45 -5.39 -9.16 12.58
C ALA A 45 -5.58 -7.88 13.43
N PRO A 46 -4.68 -7.61 14.38
CA PRO A 46 -4.73 -6.37 15.15
C PRO A 46 -4.35 -5.16 14.29
N VAL A 47 -4.92 -4.01 14.61
CA VAL A 47 -4.53 -2.73 14.00
C VAL A 47 -3.16 -2.31 14.55
N PRO A 48 -2.19 -1.98 13.67
CA PRO A 48 -0.89 -1.47 14.10
C PRO A 48 -1.02 -0.19 14.93
N PRO A 49 -0.22 -0.05 16.00
CA PRO A 49 -0.19 1.21 16.75
C PRO A 49 0.45 2.34 15.92
N GLY A 50 0.15 3.58 16.27
CA GLY A 50 0.76 4.77 15.67
C GLY A 50 -0.13 5.46 14.63
N ASP A 51 0.49 6.31 13.80
CA ASP A 51 -0.20 7.03 12.74
C ASP A 51 -0.39 6.10 11.54
N LEU A 52 -1.62 5.65 11.34
CA LEU A 52 -1.95 4.73 10.26
C LEU A 52 -1.87 5.40 8.90
N VAL A 53 -2.22 6.68 8.80
CA VAL A 53 -2.15 7.44 7.55
C VAL A 53 -0.70 7.51 7.07
N ALA A 54 0.23 7.80 7.98
CA ALA A 54 1.66 7.82 7.65
C ALA A 54 2.22 6.45 7.22
N GLN A 55 1.62 5.35 7.66
CA GLN A 55 2.05 3.98 7.32
C GLN A 55 1.52 3.52 5.96
N ILE A 56 0.33 3.99 5.56
CA ILE A 56 -0.33 3.56 4.32
C ILE A 56 -0.14 4.56 3.17
N VAL A 57 0.17 5.82 3.45
CA VAL A 57 0.39 6.86 2.44
C VAL A 57 1.85 6.85 2.01
N GLY A 58 2.11 6.46 0.76
CA GLY A 58 3.44 6.45 0.16
C GLY A 58 3.82 5.10 -0.45
N PRO A 59 3.95 4.02 0.34
CA PRO A 59 4.23 2.70 -0.20
C PRO A 59 3.03 2.12 -0.98
N PRO A 60 3.26 1.22 -1.94
CA PRO A 60 2.19 0.40 -2.50
C PRO A 60 1.50 -0.42 -1.40
N MET A 61 0.16 -0.45 -1.39
CA MET A 61 -0.59 -1.10 -0.31
C MET A 61 -0.25 -2.58 -0.13
N ASP A 62 0.02 -3.29 -1.23
CA ASP A 62 0.46 -4.70 -1.18
C ASP A 62 1.77 -4.85 -0.37
N ASP A 63 2.71 -3.90 -0.53
CA ASP A 63 3.98 -3.91 0.21
C ASP A 63 3.75 -3.57 1.68
N THR A 64 2.80 -2.68 1.98
CA THR A 64 2.38 -2.38 3.36
C THR A 64 1.88 -3.65 4.05
N PHE A 65 0.95 -4.40 3.45
CA PHE A 65 0.46 -5.66 4.05
C PHE A 65 1.55 -6.72 4.19
N ARG A 66 2.43 -6.87 3.21
CA ARG A 66 3.56 -7.82 3.28
C ARG A 66 4.57 -7.45 4.37
N SER A 67 4.66 -6.17 4.75
CA SER A 67 5.53 -5.71 5.83
C SER A 67 5.00 -5.97 7.24
N MET A 68 3.73 -6.33 7.39
CA MET A 68 3.04 -6.48 8.68
C MET A 68 3.18 -7.87 9.33
N GLU A 69 4.03 -8.75 8.78
CA GLU A 69 4.26 -10.10 9.32
C GLU A 69 2.98 -10.95 9.48
N LEU A 70 1.99 -10.76 8.59
CA LEU A 70 0.70 -11.46 8.60
C LEU A 70 0.78 -12.94 8.18
N GLY A 71 1.98 -13.44 7.82
CA GLY A 71 2.16 -14.80 7.35
C GLY A 71 1.38 -15.09 6.05
N ASP A 72 0.67 -16.22 6.02
CA ASP A 72 -0.10 -16.67 4.86
C ASP A 72 -1.36 -15.81 4.60
N ASP A 73 -1.80 -15.02 5.59
CA ASP A 73 -3.01 -14.19 5.51
C ASP A 73 -2.80 -12.87 4.74
N ALA A 74 -1.57 -12.53 4.38
CA ALA A 74 -1.24 -11.27 3.70
C ALA A 74 -1.96 -11.11 2.36
N GLU A 75 -2.03 -12.17 1.55
CA GLU A 75 -2.70 -12.12 0.24
C GLU A 75 -4.23 -12.05 0.38
N GLU A 76 -4.80 -12.64 1.44
CA GLU A 76 -6.23 -12.52 1.77
C GLU A 76 -6.58 -11.08 2.20
N ALA A 77 -5.75 -10.46 3.05
CA ALA A 77 -5.91 -9.06 3.43
C ALA A 77 -5.82 -8.12 2.21
N ILE A 78 -4.88 -8.35 1.30
CA ILE A 78 -4.77 -7.56 0.06
C ILE A 78 -6.03 -7.71 -0.80
N ALA A 79 -6.56 -8.92 -0.93
CA ALA A 79 -7.79 -9.17 -1.69
C ALA A 79 -9.00 -8.45 -1.05
N ALA A 80 -9.16 -8.54 0.27
CA ALA A 80 -10.21 -7.87 1.02
C ALA A 80 -10.12 -6.34 0.88
N PHE A 81 -8.92 -5.77 1.01
CA PHE A 81 -8.66 -4.34 0.82
C PHE A 81 -9.11 -3.87 -0.58
N ARG A 82 -8.71 -4.58 -1.63
CA ARG A 82 -9.02 -4.21 -3.03
C ARG A 82 -10.51 -4.26 -3.31
N ALA A 83 -11.19 -5.30 -2.83
CA ALA A 83 -12.63 -5.45 -2.98
C ALA A 83 -13.39 -4.28 -2.34
N GLU A 84 -13.01 -3.95 -1.10
CA GLU A 84 -13.68 -2.91 -0.33
C GLU A 84 -13.35 -1.50 -0.85
N TYR A 85 -12.09 -1.21 -1.19
CA TYR A 85 -11.71 0.07 -1.80
C TYR A 85 -12.40 0.30 -3.16
N GLY A 86 -12.47 -0.74 -3.99
CA GLY A 86 -13.20 -0.68 -5.26
C GLY A 86 -14.70 -0.42 -5.07
N ALA A 87 -15.34 -1.05 -4.08
CA ALA A 87 -16.74 -0.82 -3.75
C ALA A 87 -17.03 0.60 -3.24
N ARG A 88 -16.05 1.24 -2.59
CA ARG A 88 -16.15 2.63 -2.11
C ARG A 88 -15.99 3.67 -3.22
N GLY A 89 -15.01 3.48 -4.11
CA GLY A 89 -14.73 4.42 -5.20
C GLY A 89 -15.66 4.28 -6.42
N GLY A 90 -16.40 3.19 -6.52
CA GLY A 90 -17.36 2.92 -7.61
C GLY A 90 -18.79 3.41 -7.38
N ARG A 91 -19.04 4.24 -6.34
CA ARG A 91 -20.36 4.84 -6.06
C ARG A 91 -20.43 6.30 -6.46
#